data_AF-A0A1R2BVN2-F1
#
_entry.id   AF-A0A1R2BVN2-F1
#
_cell.length_a   1.000
_cell.length_b   1.000
_cell.length_c   1.000
_cell.angle_alpha   90.00
_cell.angle_beta   90.00
_cell.angle_gamma   90.00
#
_symmetry.space_group_name_H-M   'P 1'
#
loop_
_entity.id
_entity.type
_entity.pdbx_description
1 polymer ?
#
loop_
_entity_poly.entity_id
_entity_poly.type
_entity_poly.pdbx_seq_one_letter_code
_entity_poly.pdbx_strand_id
1 'polypeptide(L)'
;MGCCSSRSPLYNSLVRKSMNDFIESTKLNLFSCLDIKRLDAQILSENMDQETYELFAKGWGINASYEMFSSRGVVHKFDLKVSLMLFSSDFPENKIYLLKEMLNGCPRRLMQFLEWRYRLINDKIPNEMQKFKILERNDAKEWIGSTRFRAGSEIINSFYQIKNDERMINTLNLLNIN
;
A
#
# COMPACT_ATOMS: atom_id res chain seq x y z
N MET A 1 5.27 -10.27 37.06
CA MET A 1 4.59 -10.95 35.93
C MET A 1 3.69 -9.92 35.26
N GLY A 2 3.92 -9.56 34.01
CA GLY A 2 3.10 -8.59 33.28
C GLY A 2 2.07 -9.31 32.42
N CYS A 3 0.79 -8.93 32.55
CA CYS A 3 -0.28 -9.47 31.72
C CYS A 3 -0.08 -9.06 30.25
N CYS A 4 0.11 -10.03 29.37
CA CYS A 4 0.07 -9.81 27.92
C CYS A 4 -1.39 -9.66 27.48
N SER A 5 -1.71 -8.57 26.77
CA SER A 5 -2.99 -8.40 26.09
C SER A 5 -3.15 -9.48 25.00
N SER A 6 -3.99 -10.48 25.23
CA SER A 6 -4.40 -11.44 24.21
C SER A 6 -5.28 -10.73 23.19
N ARG A 7 -4.76 -10.49 21.97
CA ARG A 7 -5.53 -9.84 20.89
C ARG A 7 -6.68 -10.74 20.45
N SER A 8 -7.89 -10.20 20.47
CA SER A 8 -9.09 -10.90 19.99
C SER A 8 -9.01 -11.12 18.47
N PRO A 9 -9.20 -12.35 17.96
CA PRO A 9 -9.28 -12.65 16.53
C PRO A 9 -10.37 -11.84 15.80
N LEU A 10 -11.42 -11.43 16.52
CA LEU A 10 -12.55 -10.65 16.00
C LEU A 10 -12.17 -9.19 15.67
N TYR A 11 -11.14 -8.64 16.32
CA TYR A 11 -10.66 -7.30 16.00
C TYR A 11 -10.08 -7.25 14.58
N ASN A 12 -9.34 -8.29 14.18
CA ASN A 12 -8.74 -8.38 12.83
C ASN A 12 -9.79 -8.51 11.71
N SER A 13 -10.98 -9.08 11.97
CA SER A 13 -12.01 -9.27 10.93
C SER A 13 -12.78 -7.98 10.64
N LEU A 14 -13.14 -7.21 11.67
CA LEU A 14 -13.79 -5.90 11.52
C LEU A 14 -12.88 -4.91 10.80
N VAL A 15 -11.62 -4.85 11.23
CA VAL A 15 -10.51 -4.10 10.63
C VAL A 15 -10.36 -4.41 9.13
N ARG A 16 -10.32 -5.69 8.76
CA ARG A 16 -10.23 -6.11 7.35
C ARG A 16 -11.45 -5.71 6.54
N LYS A 17 -12.65 -5.87 7.12
CA LYS A 17 -13.90 -5.46 6.47
C LYS A 17 -13.90 -3.95 6.20
N SER A 18 -13.59 -3.13 7.20
CA SER A 18 -13.53 -1.67 7.04
C SER A 18 -12.51 -1.24 5.97
N MET A 19 -11.37 -1.93 5.88
CA MET A 19 -10.36 -1.65 4.85
C MET A 19 -10.86 -2.02 3.44
N ASN A 20 -11.58 -3.14 3.28
CA ASN A 20 -12.20 -3.50 2.01
C ASN A 20 -13.29 -2.50 1.61
N ASP A 21 -14.17 -2.12 2.55
CA ASP A 21 -15.21 -1.11 2.33
C ASP A 21 -14.58 0.23 1.90
N PHE A 22 -13.44 0.62 2.50
CA PHE A 22 -12.68 1.80 2.09
C PHE A 22 -12.11 1.67 0.67
N ILE A 23 -11.46 0.54 0.33
CA ILE A 23 -10.90 0.28 -1.00
C ILE A 23 -12.00 0.34 -2.08
N GLU A 24 -13.18 -0.23 -1.81
CA GLU A 24 -14.33 -0.20 -2.70
C GLU A 24 -14.88 1.23 -2.86
N SER A 25 -15.07 1.97 -1.76
CA SER A 25 -15.57 3.34 -1.81
C SER A 25 -14.63 4.32 -2.54
N THR A 26 -13.32 4.06 -2.46
CA THR A 26 -12.28 4.81 -3.17
C THR A 26 -12.06 4.34 -4.60
N LYS A 27 -12.70 3.24 -5.00
CA LYS A 27 -12.62 2.60 -6.32
C LYS A 27 -11.21 2.17 -6.73
N LEU A 28 -10.32 1.95 -5.75
CA LEU A 28 -8.93 1.54 -6.00
C LEU A 28 -8.83 0.09 -6.49
N ASN A 29 -9.84 -0.73 -6.23
CA ASN A 29 -9.92 -2.13 -6.69
C ASN A 29 -10.28 -2.30 -8.17
N LEU A 30 -10.71 -1.23 -8.86
CA LEU A 30 -11.13 -1.28 -10.26
C LEU A 30 -9.96 -1.33 -11.25
N PHE A 31 -8.74 -1.06 -10.80
CA PHE A 31 -7.57 -1.09 -11.66
C PHE A 31 -7.08 -2.52 -11.88
N SER A 32 -6.96 -2.95 -13.13
CA SER A 32 -6.23 -4.18 -13.47
C SER A 32 -4.71 -3.92 -13.56
N CYS A 33 -3.90 -4.97 -13.53
CA CYS A 33 -2.46 -4.84 -13.75
C CYS A 33 -2.14 -4.26 -15.15
N LEU A 34 -3.00 -4.55 -16.14
CA LEU A 34 -2.89 -4.00 -17.49
C LEU A 34 -3.12 -2.48 -17.50
N ASP A 35 -4.12 -1.99 -16.76
CA ASP A 35 -4.40 -0.55 -16.64
C ASP A 35 -3.24 0.18 -15.98
N ILE A 36 -2.69 -0.40 -14.90
CA ILE A 36 -1.54 0.15 -14.19
C ILE A 36 -0.31 0.22 -15.10
N LYS A 37 -0.10 -0.77 -15.97
CA LYS A 37 0.98 -0.77 -16.96
C LYS A 37 0.82 0.36 -17.99
N ARG A 38 -0.42 0.66 -18.40
CA ARG A 38 -0.72 1.76 -19.35
C ARG A 38 -0.47 3.14 -18.76
N LEU A 39 -0.41 3.28 -17.43
CA LEU A 39 -0.15 4.57 -16.78
C LEU A 39 1.20 5.18 -17.17
N ASP A 40 2.21 4.39 -17.54
CA ASP A 40 3.51 4.94 -17.96
C ASP A 40 3.40 5.77 -19.24
N ALA A 41 2.43 5.46 -20.11
CA ALA A 41 2.18 6.22 -21.34
C ALA A 41 1.29 7.45 -21.10
N GLN A 42 0.51 7.48 -20.02
CA GLN A 42 -0.46 8.54 -19.73
C GLN A 42 0.09 9.58 -18.75
N ILE A 43 0.82 9.13 -17.74
CA ILE A 43 1.47 9.98 -16.73
C ILE A 43 2.92 10.15 -17.15
N LEU A 44 3.15 11.20 -17.95
CA LEU A 44 4.47 11.50 -18.54
C LEU A 44 5.50 11.93 -17.49
N SER A 45 5.06 12.60 -16.42
CA SER A 45 5.94 13.05 -15.33
C SER A 45 6.13 11.96 -14.28
N GLU A 46 7.33 11.86 -13.70
CA GLU A 46 7.57 10.98 -12.54
C GLU A 46 6.97 11.50 -11.24
N ASN A 47 6.63 12.79 -11.21
CA ASN A 47 6.12 13.48 -10.05
C ASN A 47 4.81 14.18 -10.44
N MET A 48 3.76 13.98 -9.66
CA MET A 48 2.51 14.70 -9.81
C MET A 48 2.34 15.62 -8.61
N ASP A 49 2.04 16.88 -8.89
CA ASP A 49 1.49 17.79 -7.90
C ASP A 49 0.01 17.47 -7.64
N GLN A 50 -0.59 18.24 -6.74
CA GLN A 50 -1.98 18.03 -6.34
C GLN A 50 -2.95 18.21 -7.52
N GLU A 51 -2.79 19.25 -8.32
CA GLU A 51 -3.67 19.52 -9.47
C GLU A 51 -3.59 18.39 -10.51
N THR A 52 -2.37 17.96 -10.86
CA THR A 52 -2.16 16.85 -11.81
C THR A 52 -2.78 15.55 -11.29
N TYR A 53 -2.60 15.27 -10.00
CA TYR A 53 -3.21 14.09 -9.39
C TYR A 53 -4.74 14.17 -9.38
N GLU A 54 -5.33 15.31 -9.02
CA GLU A 54 -6.79 15.46 -8.96
C GLU A 54 -7.43 15.33 -10.35
N LEU A 55 -6.76 15.83 -11.41
CA LEU A 55 -7.18 15.61 -12.79
C LEU A 55 -7.12 14.13 -13.17
N PHE A 56 -6.04 13.44 -12.82
CA PHE A 56 -5.91 11.99 -13.01
C PHE A 56 -7.02 11.23 -12.26
N ALA A 57 -7.20 11.52 -10.97
CA ALA A 57 -8.17 10.85 -10.11
C ALA A 57 -9.59 11.05 -10.65
N LYS A 58 -9.94 12.27 -11.09
CA LYS A 58 -11.22 12.58 -11.73
C LYS A 58 -11.40 11.81 -13.04
N GLY A 59 -10.37 11.77 -13.90
CA GLY A 59 -10.41 11.07 -15.18
C GLY A 59 -10.64 9.56 -15.05
N TRP A 60 -10.14 8.98 -13.95
CA TRP A 60 -10.30 7.56 -13.64
C TRP A 60 -11.40 7.24 -12.64
N GLY A 61 -12.11 8.26 -12.12
CA GLY A 61 -13.16 8.09 -11.12
C GLY A 61 -12.65 7.57 -9.76
N ILE A 62 -11.38 7.80 -9.42
CA ILE A 62 -10.80 7.50 -8.11
C ILE A 62 -11.30 8.52 -7.08
N ASN A 63 -11.75 8.04 -5.91
CA ASN A 63 -12.20 8.90 -4.81
C ASN A 63 -11.19 8.96 -3.64
N ALA A 64 -9.95 8.49 -3.84
CA ALA A 64 -8.89 8.61 -2.85
C ALA A 64 -8.23 10.01 -2.91
N SER A 65 -7.92 10.57 -1.74
CA SER A 65 -7.32 11.90 -1.66
C SER A 65 -5.85 11.91 -2.11
N TYR A 66 -5.37 13.10 -2.48
CA TYR A 66 -3.97 13.33 -2.80
C TYR A 66 -3.03 12.94 -1.65
N GLU A 67 -3.42 13.25 -0.42
CA GLU A 67 -2.62 13.00 0.79
C GLU A 67 -2.38 11.52 1.06
N MET A 68 -3.26 10.65 0.56
CA MET A 68 -3.07 9.21 0.64
C MET A 68 -1.80 8.77 -0.09
N PHE A 69 -1.52 9.36 -1.26
CA PHE A 69 -0.42 8.97 -2.12
C PHE A 69 0.79 9.91 -2.04
N SER A 70 0.64 11.09 -1.45
CA SER A 70 1.72 12.08 -1.44
C SER A 70 2.77 11.82 -0.35
N SER A 71 4.03 12.04 -0.71
CA SER A 71 5.16 12.14 0.20
C SER A 71 5.77 13.52 0.06
N ARG A 72 5.85 14.28 1.16
CA ARG A 72 6.43 15.65 1.16
C ARG A 72 5.79 16.58 0.12
N GLY A 73 4.48 16.44 -0.09
CA GLY A 73 3.71 17.30 -1.00
C GLY A 73 3.81 16.94 -2.48
N VAL A 74 4.33 15.76 -2.83
CA VAL A 74 4.42 15.25 -4.21
C VAL A 74 3.95 13.79 -4.25
N VAL A 75 3.25 13.37 -5.32
CA VAL A 75 2.97 11.95 -5.59
C VAL A 75 3.98 11.44 -6.62
N HIS A 76 4.81 10.48 -6.22
CA HIS A 76 5.69 9.78 -7.16
C HIS A 76 4.88 8.76 -7.97
N LYS A 77 5.10 8.71 -9.29
CA LYS A 77 4.42 7.76 -10.19
C LYS A 77 4.61 6.31 -9.74
N PHE A 78 5.81 5.96 -9.28
CA PHE A 78 6.10 4.63 -8.74
C PHE A 78 5.22 4.29 -7.53
N ASP A 79 5.11 5.21 -6.57
CA ASP A 79 4.32 5.02 -5.34
C ASP A 79 2.83 4.88 -5.65
N LEU A 80 2.31 5.66 -6.62
CA LEU A 80 0.94 5.51 -7.12
C LEU A 80 0.72 4.12 -7.72
N LYS A 81 1.59 3.68 -8.64
CA LYS A 81 1.48 2.36 -9.28
C LYS A 81 1.53 1.21 -8.27
N VAL A 82 2.42 1.31 -7.27
CA VAL A 82 2.48 0.33 -6.17
C VAL A 82 1.16 0.27 -5.42
N SER A 83 0.62 1.44 -5.06
CA SER A 83 -0.65 1.52 -4.35
C SER A 83 -1.80 0.87 -5.13
N LEU A 84 -1.93 1.20 -6.42
CA LEU A 84 -2.97 0.64 -7.28
C LEU A 84 -2.81 -0.87 -7.45
N MET A 85 -1.58 -1.37 -7.62
CA MET A 85 -1.30 -2.80 -7.72
C MET A 85 -1.67 -3.57 -6.44
N LEU A 86 -1.43 -2.98 -5.27
CA LEU A 86 -1.75 -3.60 -3.99
C LEU A 86 -3.27 -3.81 -3.82
N PHE A 87 -4.09 -2.88 -4.31
CA PHE A 87 -5.55 -2.95 -4.17
C PHE A 87 -6.28 -3.53 -5.38
N SER A 88 -5.58 -3.72 -6.50
CA SER A 88 -6.12 -4.34 -7.70
C SER A 88 -6.83 -5.66 -7.39
N SER A 89 -7.95 -5.90 -8.06
CA SER A 89 -8.69 -7.18 -7.98
C SER A 89 -8.13 -8.27 -8.89
N ASP A 90 -7.01 -8.00 -9.58
CA ASP A 90 -6.36 -8.92 -10.51
C ASP A 90 -5.75 -10.15 -9.82
N PHE A 91 -5.48 -11.20 -10.60
CA PHE A 91 -4.92 -12.44 -10.10
C PHE A 91 -3.52 -12.23 -9.47
N PRO A 92 -3.18 -12.97 -8.40
CA PRO A 92 -1.88 -12.85 -7.74
C PRO A 92 -0.69 -12.97 -8.69
N GLU A 93 -0.77 -13.83 -9.69
CA GLU A 93 0.28 -14.07 -10.69
C GLU A 93 0.55 -12.81 -11.52
N ASN A 94 -0.50 -12.09 -11.92
CA ASN A 94 -0.40 -10.85 -12.69
C ASN A 94 0.24 -9.74 -11.86
N LYS A 95 -0.13 -9.63 -10.57
CA LYS A 95 0.49 -8.69 -9.63
C LYS A 95 1.97 -8.97 -9.45
N ILE A 96 2.36 -10.25 -9.31
CA ILE A 96 3.77 -10.65 -9.19
C ILE A 96 4.55 -10.30 -10.47
N TYR A 97 3.96 -10.53 -11.64
CA TYR A 97 4.58 -10.20 -12.92
C TYR A 97 4.79 -8.69 -13.06
N LEU A 98 3.76 -7.88 -12.80
CA LEU A 98 3.85 -6.43 -12.82
C LEU A 98 4.87 -5.90 -11.81
N LEU A 99 4.89 -6.44 -10.59
CA LEU A 99 5.87 -6.06 -9.57
C LEU A 99 7.30 -6.34 -10.07
N LYS A 100 7.57 -7.52 -10.65
CA LYS A 100 8.88 -7.85 -11.23
C LYS A 100 9.29 -6.84 -12.32
N GLU A 101 8.36 -6.47 -13.21
CA GLU A 101 8.61 -5.44 -14.24
C GLU A 101 8.91 -4.07 -13.59
N MET A 102 8.14 -3.63 -12.60
CA MET A 102 8.33 -2.35 -11.91
C MET A 102 9.68 -2.27 -11.18
N LEU A 103 10.10 -3.37 -10.56
CA LEU A 103 11.38 -3.47 -9.87
C LEU A 103 12.56 -3.50 -10.84
N ASN A 104 12.41 -4.16 -12.00
CA ASN A 104 13.44 -4.30 -13.04
C ASN A 104 14.84 -4.65 -12.49
N GLY A 105 14.91 -5.55 -11.51
CA GLY A 105 16.17 -5.95 -10.87
C GLY A 105 16.88 -4.85 -10.08
N CYS A 106 16.24 -3.71 -9.80
CA CYS A 106 16.79 -2.60 -9.03
C CYS A 106 16.48 -2.77 -7.52
N PRO A 107 17.47 -3.10 -6.66
CA PRO A 107 17.22 -3.32 -5.24
C PRO A 107 16.65 -2.09 -4.54
N ARG A 108 17.03 -0.88 -4.98
CA ARG A 108 16.50 0.37 -4.42
C ARG A 108 14.99 0.52 -4.63
N ARG A 109 14.46 0.06 -5.78
CA ARG A 109 13.01 0.06 -6.03
C ARG A 109 12.27 -0.96 -5.16
N LEU A 110 12.92 -2.08 -4.83
CA LEU A 110 12.35 -3.07 -3.91
C LEU A 110 12.25 -2.49 -2.50
N MET A 111 13.30 -1.81 -2.04
CA MET A 111 13.30 -1.11 -0.76
C MET A 111 12.21 -0.05 -0.71
N GLN A 112 12.07 0.75 -1.78
CA GLN A 112 11.00 1.75 -1.89
C GLN A 112 9.60 1.12 -1.88
N PHE A 113 9.40 0.01 -2.60
CA PHE A 113 8.14 -0.74 -2.57
C PHE A 113 7.77 -1.19 -1.15
N LEU A 114 8.73 -1.78 -0.42
CA LEU A 114 8.51 -2.27 0.94
C LEU A 114 8.18 -1.12 1.90
N GLU A 115 8.96 -0.03 1.84
CA GLU A 115 8.73 1.16 2.66
C GLU A 115 7.37 1.79 2.34
N TRP A 116 7.03 1.91 1.06
CA TRP A 116 5.78 2.52 0.62
C TRP A 116 4.57 1.69 1.03
N ARG A 117 4.57 0.38 0.74
CA ARG A 117 3.53 -0.56 1.18
C ARG A 117 3.31 -0.45 2.68
N TYR A 118 4.41 -0.36 3.44
CA TYR A 118 4.34 -0.21 4.88
C TYR A 118 3.65 1.10 5.29
N ARG A 119 4.09 2.25 4.77
CA ARG A 119 3.48 3.56 5.08
C ARG A 119 2.01 3.60 4.67
N LEU A 120 1.68 2.99 3.54
CA LEU A 120 0.32 2.98 3.01
C LEU A 120 -0.65 2.25 3.96
N ILE A 121 -0.31 1.03 4.38
CA ILE A 121 -1.17 0.18 5.22
C ILE A 121 -1.29 0.73 6.65
N ASN A 122 -0.22 1.32 7.19
CA ASN A 122 -0.11 1.56 8.63
C ASN A 122 -0.20 3.04 9.03
N ASP A 123 -0.17 3.95 8.07
CA ASP A 123 -0.28 5.39 8.33
C ASP A 123 -1.31 6.02 7.39
N LYS A 124 -1.13 5.90 6.08
CA LYS A 124 -1.96 6.61 5.10
C LYS A 124 -3.42 6.15 5.10
N ILE A 125 -3.68 4.85 4.95
CA ILE A 125 -5.04 4.30 4.92
C ILE A 125 -5.81 4.60 6.22
N PRO A 126 -5.26 4.31 7.42
CA PRO A 126 -5.97 4.62 8.65
C PRO A 126 -6.31 6.12 8.79
N ASN A 127 -5.39 7.01 8.43
CA ASN A 127 -5.63 8.45 8.45
C ASN A 127 -6.75 8.85 7.48
N GLU A 128 -6.79 8.26 6.28
CA GLU A 128 -7.86 8.49 5.30
C GLU A 128 -9.20 7.93 5.78
N MET A 129 -9.25 6.68 6.24
CA MET A 129 -10.45 6.06 6.79
C MET A 129 -11.06 6.88 7.94
N GLN A 130 -10.21 7.54 8.75
CA GLN A 130 -10.66 8.48 9.78
C GLN A 130 -11.33 9.73 9.17
N LYS A 131 -10.78 10.31 8.10
CA LYS A 131 -11.39 11.45 7.39
C LYS A 131 -12.76 11.09 6.81
N PHE A 132 -12.88 9.88 6.26
CA PHE A 132 -14.14 9.34 5.73
C PHE A 132 -15.11 8.87 6.83
N LYS A 133 -14.75 8.98 8.11
CA LYS A 133 -15.54 8.50 9.27
C LYS A 133 -15.88 7.01 9.21
N ILE A 134 -15.05 6.22 8.53
CA ILE A 134 -15.16 4.75 8.48
C ILE A 134 -14.64 4.12 9.76
N LEU A 135 -13.63 4.76 10.38
CA LEU A 135 -13.09 4.40 11.69
C LEU A 135 -13.22 5.56 12.67
N GLU A 136 -13.47 5.25 13.94
CA GLU A 136 -13.38 6.24 15.00
C GLU A 136 -11.92 6.59 15.30
N ARG A 137 -11.70 7.79 15.86
CA ARG A 137 -10.36 8.32 16.15
C ARG A 137 -9.55 7.42 17.09
N ASN A 138 -10.19 6.75 18.04
CA ASN A 138 -9.51 5.88 19.00
C ASN A 138 -9.08 4.57 18.33
N ASP A 139 -9.91 4.00 17.46
CA ASP A 139 -9.60 2.79 16.69
C ASP A 139 -8.47 3.03 15.69
N ALA A 140 -8.46 4.18 15.01
CA ALA A 140 -7.37 4.57 14.12
C ALA A 140 -6.04 4.72 14.89
N LYS A 141 -6.06 5.31 16.09
CA LYS A 141 -4.87 5.43 16.95
C LYS A 141 -4.36 4.06 17.42
N GLU A 142 -5.26 3.17 17.84
CA GLU A 142 -4.90 1.81 18.26
C GLU A 142 -4.37 1.00 17.08
N TRP A 143 -4.96 1.14 15.89
CA TRP A 143 -4.44 0.55 14.66
C TRP A 143 -3.02 1.01 14.39
N ILE A 144 -2.80 2.32 14.27
CA ILE A 144 -1.49 2.91 13.99
C ILE A 144 -0.47 2.49 15.06
N GLY A 145 -0.85 2.47 16.33
CA GLY A 145 0.00 2.02 17.43
C GLY A 145 0.35 0.53 17.36
N SER A 146 -0.65 -0.32 17.12
CA SER A 146 -0.50 -1.78 17.10
C SER A 146 0.24 -2.30 15.87
N THR A 147 0.17 -1.56 14.75
CA THR A 147 0.87 -1.86 13.49
C THR A 147 2.29 -1.34 13.49
N ARG A 148 2.58 -0.13 14.01
CA ARG A 148 3.96 0.36 14.17
C ARG A 148 4.85 -0.61 14.94
N PHE A 149 4.31 -1.25 15.98
CA PHE A 149 5.05 -2.25 16.76
C PHE A 149 5.37 -3.52 15.94
N ARG A 150 4.42 -4.01 15.13
CA ARG A 150 4.61 -5.19 14.25
C ARG A 150 5.52 -4.90 13.06
N ALA A 151 5.46 -3.69 12.55
CA ALA A 151 6.20 -3.29 11.38
C ALA A 151 7.67 -3.02 11.62
N GLY A 152 8.01 -2.46 12.79
CA GLY A 152 9.40 -2.41 13.22
C GLY A 152 10.01 -3.81 13.20
N SER A 153 9.25 -4.85 13.55
CA SER A 153 9.71 -6.24 13.49
C SER A 153 9.72 -6.81 12.06
N GLU A 154 8.65 -6.62 11.27
CA GLU A 154 8.53 -7.19 9.91
C GLU A 154 9.46 -6.55 8.88
N ILE A 155 9.63 -5.23 8.90
CA ILE A 155 10.53 -4.51 7.98
C ILE A 155 11.99 -4.81 8.32
N ILE A 156 12.35 -4.82 9.61
CA ILE A 156 13.69 -5.18 10.06
C ILE A 156 13.97 -6.65 9.71
N ASN A 157 13.05 -7.58 9.95
CA ASN A 157 13.23 -8.98 9.56
C ASN A 157 13.35 -9.15 8.04
N SER A 158 12.55 -8.42 7.26
CA SER A 158 12.65 -8.42 5.79
C SER A 158 14.01 -7.86 5.34
N PHE A 159 14.50 -6.78 5.94
CA PHE A 159 15.82 -6.21 5.64
C PHE A 159 16.98 -7.13 6.05
N TYR A 160 16.90 -7.79 7.20
CA TYR A 160 17.91 -8.76 7.65
C TYR A 160 17.96 -10.00 6.75
N GLN A 161 16.81 -10.46 6.24
CA GLN A 161 16.75 -11.56 5.28
C GLN A 161 17.28 -11.15 3.90
N ILE A 162 16.93 -9.95 3.41
CA ILE A 162 17.43 -9.42 2.11
C ILE A 162 18.95 -9.22 2.12
N LYS A 163 19.53 -8.79 3.25
CA LYS A 163 20.99 -8.60 3.38
C LYS A 163 21.77 -9.92 3.33
N ASN A 164 21.12 -11.05 3.61
CA ASN A 164 21.76 -12.35 3.78
C ASN A 164 21.45 -13.34 2.64
N ASP A 165 20.68 -12.95 1.61
CA ASP A 165 20.23 -13.87 0.56
C ASP A 165 20.44 -13.28 -0.84
N GLU A 166 21.33 -13.88 -1.64
CA GLU A 166 21.61 -13.51 -3.03
C GLU A 166 20.41 -13.77 -3.98
N ARG A 167 19.29 -14.33 -3.49
CA ARG A 167 18.09 -14.61 -4.29
C ARG A 167 16.88 -13.84 -3.81
N MET A 168 16.91 -12.54 -4.07
CA MET A 168 15.82 -11.55 -3.98
C MET A 168 14.42 -12.04 -4.45
N ILE A 169 14.36 -13.07 -5.29
CA ILE A 169 13.14 -13.62 -5.90
C ILE A 169 12.32 -14.49 -4.91
N ASN A 170 12.95 -15.15 -3.94
CA ASN A 170 12.25 -16.00 -2.97
C ASN A 170 11.52 -15.21 -1.87
N THR A 171 12.02 -14.03 -1.50
CA THR A 171 11.37 -13.13 -0.53
C THR A 171 10.03 -12.59 -1.04
N LEU A 172 9.87 -12.44 -2.36
CA LEU A 172 8.61 -12.01 -2.98
C LEU A 172 7.50 -13.06 -2.83
N ASN A 173 7.84 -14.35 -2.79
CA ASN A 173 6.89 -15.44 -2.53
C ASN A 173 6.45 -15.50 -1.05
N LEU A 174 7.27 -14.99 -0.12
CA LEU A 174 6.94 -14.93 1.31
C LEU A 174 6.01 -13.76 1.67
N LEU A 175 5.82 -12.78 0.78
CA LEU A 175 5.01 -11.59 1.04
C LEU A 175 3.50 -11.80 0.93
N ASN A 176 3.02 -13.03 0.68
CA ASN A 176 1.60 -13.45 0.66
C ASN A 176 0.66 -12.28 0.31
N ILE A 177 0.61 -11.97 -0.99
CA ILE A 177 -0.44 -11.13 -1.56
C ILE A 177 -1.73 -11.97 -1.49
N ASN A 178 -2.36 -11.98 -0.32
CA ASN A 178 -3.72 -12.47 -0.08
C ASN A 178 -4.67 -11.29 0.04
#